data_AF-A0A6A4QFC8-F1
#
_entry.id   AF-A0A6A4QFC8-F1
#
_cell.length_a   1.000
_cell.length_b   1.000
_cell.length_c   1.000
_cell.angle_alpha   90.00
_cell.angle_beta   90.00
_cell.angle_gamma   90.00
#
_symmetry.space_group_name_H-M   'P 1'
#
loop_
_entity.id
_entity.type
_entity.pdbx_description
1 polymer ?
#
loop_
_entity_poly.entity_id
_entity_poly.type
_entity_poly.pdbx_seq_one_letter_code
_entity_poly.pdbx_strand_id
1 'polypeptide(L)'
;MVALLDKFVLSWFMLGTIFVTLQMMNDVEAFYLIPKVHVGITNILRVQVSFHCKDKTRDDGFHTLPPDQTYRFGFKTDIFLEKTLWFCQFTWQRERQESHYFDIYVATRDNSSDVNWYILDTGPCKIFNPIKGASLCYPWNDKQQHELQGGKKLLNSNTTTQQEPPLS
;
A
#
# COMPACT_ATOMS: atom_id res chain seq x y z
N MET A 1 -5.32 -36.06 -53.18
CA MET A 1 -4.92 -36.55 -51.84
C MET A 1 -3.74 -35.75 -51.27
N VAL A 2 -2.63 -35.59 -52.01
CA VAL A 2 -1.44 -34.82 -51.60
C VAL A 2 -1.74 -33.35 -51.24
N ALA A 3 -2.50 -32.63 -52.07
CA ALA A 3 -2.88 -31.23 -51.80
C ALA A 3 -3.84 -31.04 -50.60
N LEU A 4 -4.50 -32.12 -50.14
CA LEU A 4 -5.38 -32.06 -48.97
C LEU A 4 -4.55 -32.23 -47.69
N LEU A 5 -3.60 -33.17 -47.70
CA LEU A 5 -2.60 -33.38 -46.64
C LEU A 5 -1.76 -32.11 -46.41
N ASP A 6 -1.34 -31.44 -47.49
CA ASP A 6 -0.56 -30.20 -47.40
C ASP A 6 -1.33 -29.04 -46.73
N LYS A 7 -2.63 -28.91 -47.02
CA LYS A 7 -3.50 -27.92 -46.37
C LYS A 7 -3.69 -28.18 -44.87
N PHE A 8 -3.78 -29.46 -44.47
CA PHE A 8 -3.86 -29.82 -43.05
C PHE A 8 -2.54 -29.55 -42.33
N VAL A 9 -1.39 -29.83 -42.98
CA VAL A 9 -0.06 -29.53 -42.43
C VAL A 9 0.14 -28.02 -42.26
N LEU A 10 -0.21 -27.22 -43.27
CA LEU A 10 -0.17 -25.75 -43.18
C LEU A 10 -1.11 -25.22 -42.11
N SER A 11 -2.33 -25.75 -42.01
CA SER A 11 -3.30 -25.35 -40.99
C SER A 11 -2.80 -25.64 -39.58
N TRP A 12 -2.16 -26.78 -39.35
CA TRP A 12 -1.58 -27.11 -38.05
C TRP A 12 -0.35 -26.27 -37.72
N PHE A 13 0.48 -25.94 -38.72
CA PHE A 13 1.57 -24.98 -38.55
C PHE A 13 1.04 -23.61 -38.12
N MET A 14 -0.01 -23.10 -38.77
CA MET A 14 -0.61 -21.81 -38.43
C MET A 14 -1.31 -21.83 -37.06
N LEU A 15 -2.01 -22.91 -36.70
CA LEU A 15 -2.60 -23.06 -35.37
C LEU A 15 -1.52 -23.18 -34.28
N GLY A 16 -0.41 -23.86 -34.58
CA GLY A 16 0.74 -23.97 -33.69
C GLY A 16 1.43 -22.64 -33.44
N THR A 17 1.64 -21.81 -34.48
CA THR A 17 2.23 -20.48 -34.31
C THR A 17 1.29 -19.52 -33.57
N ILE A 18 -0.01 -19.59 -33.81
CA ILE A 18 -1.02 -18.84 -33.04
C ILE A 18 -1.00 -19.28 -31.57
N PHE A 19 -0.95 -20.58 -31.29
CA PHE A 19 -0.88 -21.09 -29.92
C PHE A 19 0.41 -20.67 -29.19
N VAL A 20 1.57 -20.75 -29.87
CA VAL A 20 2.87 -20.32 -29.33
C VAL A 20 2.90 -18.81 -29.08
N THR A 21 2.37 -17.99 -29.99
CA THR A 21 2.31 -16.52 -29.79
C THR A 21 1.34 -16.15 -28.66
N LEU A 22 0.21 -16.83 -28.52
CA LEU A 22 -0.69 -16.65 -27.37
C LEU A 22 -0.02 -17.04 -26.03
N GLN A 23 0.83 -18.06 -26.02
CA GLN A 23 1.63 -18.39 -24.83
C GLN A 23 2.65 -17.30 -24.48
N MET A 24 3.19 -16.58 -25.47
CA MET A 24 4.13 -15.47 -25.25
C MET A 24 3.45 -14.15 -24.85
N MET A 25 2.13 -14.02 -25.05
CA MET A 25 1.35 -12.86 -24.60
C MET A 25 0.97 -12.92 -23.12
N ASN A 26 0.99 -14.12 -22.51
CA ASN A 26 0.58 -14.31 -21.11
C ASN A 26 1.52 -13.64 -20.10
N ASP A 27 2.77 -13.38 -20.46
CA ASP A 27 3.79 -12.84 -19.55
C ASP A 27 4.13 -11.36 -19.80
N VAL A 28 3.72 -10.76 -20.93
CA VAL A 28 4.22 -9.44 -21.36
C VAL A 28 3.21 -8.30 -21.16
N GLU A 29 1.90 -8.56 -21.09
CA GLU A 29 0.90 -7.48 -20.97
C GLU A 29 0.39 -7.20 -19.55
N ALA A 30 0.57 -8.11 -18.58
CA ALA A 30 0.19 -7.84 -17.18
C ALA A 30 1.25 -7.05 -16.39
N PHE A 31 2.43 -6.83 -16.97
CA PHE A 31 3.56 -6.20 -16.28
C PHE A 31 3.56 -4.67 -16.32
N TYR A 32 2.68 -4.04 -17.12
CA TYR A 32 2.94 -2.66 -17.54
C TYR A 32 2.48 -1.52 -16.64
N LEU A 33 1.52 -1.63 -15.72
CA LEU A 33 1.11 -0.43 -14.92
C LEU A 33 0.56 -0.73 -13.52
N ILE A 34 1.14 -1.63 -12.72
CA ILE A 34 0.76 -1.66 -11.29
C ILE A 34 1.35 -0.40 -10.64
N PRO A 35 0.52 0.59 -10.20
CA PRO A 35 1.05 1.84 -9.69
C PRO A 35 1.79 1.55 -8.39
N LYS A 36 3.08 1.95 -8.35
CA LYS A 36 3.92 1.80 -7.18
C LYS A 36 3.96 3.13 -6.44
N VAL A 37 3.61 3.08 -5.15
CA VAL A 37 3.71 4.21 -4.24
C VAL A 37 4.99 4.08 -3.43
N HIS A 38 5.66 5.19 -3.20
CA HIS A 38 6.78 5.32 -2.27
C HIS A 38 6.42 6.28 -1.16
N VAL A 39 6.70 5.87 0.08
CA VAL A 39 6.49 6.67 1.27
C VAL A 39 7.84 6.96 1.90
N GLY A 40 8.14 8.24 2.06
CA GLY A 40 9.30 8.74 2.80
C GLY A 40 8.91 9.24 4.17
N ILE A 41 9.63 8.80 5.19
CA ILE A 41 9.47 9.22 6.58
C ILE A 41 10.79 9.82 7.04
N THR A 42 10.80 11.10 7.35
CA THR A 42 11.97 11.81 7.85
C THR A 42 11.74 12.21 9.30
N ASN A 43 12.65 11.81 10.19
CA ASN A 43 12.59 12.17 11.60
C ASN A 43 13.19 13.56 11.83
N ILE A 44 12.37 14.54 12.20
CA ILE A 44 12.83 15.90 12.53
C ILE A 44 12.98 16.09 14.05
N LEU A 45 12.56 15.11 14.85
CA LEU A 45 12.76 15.12 16.29
C LEU A 45 14.24 14.97 16.62
N ARG A 46 14.65 15.58 17.74
CA ARG A 46 16.02 15.46 18.30
C ARG A 46 16.29 14.11 18.98
N VAL A 47 15.32 13.21 18.98
CA VAL A 47 15.40 11.87 19.55
C VAL A 47 15.16 10.81 18.49
N GLN A 48 15.62 9.60 18.76
CA GLN A 48 15.35 8.45 17.91
C GLN A 48 13.86 8.10 17.93
N VAL A 49 13.30 7.87 16.74
CA VAL A 49 11.91 7.45 16.56
C VAL A 49 11.91 6.01 16.09
N SER A 50 11.18 5.15 16.79
CA SER A 50 10.84 3.82 16.32
C SER A 50 9.43 3.80 15.76
N PHE A 51 9.21 3.07 14.67
CA PHE A 51 7.88 2.97 14.07
C PHE A 51 7.62 1.62 13.43
N HIS A 52 6.34 1.29 13.30
CA HIS A 52 5.86 0.09 12.64
C HIS A 52 4.71 0.46 11.71
N CYS A 53 4.89 0.23 10.41
CA CYS A 53 3.92 0.54 9.38
C CYS A 53 3.33 -0.73 8.75
N LYS A 54 2.02 -0.73 8.50
CA LYS A 54 1.34 -1.84 7.83
C LYS A 54 0.07 -1.41 7.14
N ASP A 55 -0.43 -2.25 6.25
CA ASP A 55 -1.79 -2.17 5.71
C ASP A 55 -2.64 -3.37 6.17
N LYS A 56 -3.69 -3.73 5.42
CA LYS A 56 -4.54 -4.88 5.73
C LYS A 56 -3.82 -6.23 5.60
N THR A 57 -2.87 -6.36 4.68
CA THR A 57 -2.31 -7.65 4.24
C THR A 57 -0.78 -7.68 4.24
N ARG A 58 -0.13 -6.52 4.33
CA ARG A 58 1.31 -6.34 4.25
C ARG A 58 1.80 -5.60 5.48
N ASP A 59 3.01 -5.93 5.87
CA ASP A 59 3.69 -5.38 7.03
C ASP A 59 5.09 -4.97 6.59
N ASP A 60 5.46 -3.72 6.86
CA ASP A 60 6.79 -3.18 6.52
C ASP A 60 7.81 -3.45 7.64
N GLY A 61 7.37 -4.01 8.76
CA GLY A 61 8.20 -4.35 9.90
C GLY A 61 8.46 -3.17 10.84
N PHE A 62 9.26 -3.45 11.86
CA PHE A 62 9.67 -2.47 12.86
C PHE A 62 10.98 -1.80 12.44
N HIS A 63 10.99 -0.47 12.48
CA HIS A 63 12.14 0.34 12.12
C HIS A 63 12.49 1.32 13.23
N THR A 64 13.74 1.74 13.22
CA THR A 64 14.26 2.75 14.14
C THR A 64 15.05 3.78 13.34
N LEU A 65 14.73 5.05 13.53
CA LEU A 65 15.21 6.16 12.71
C LEU A 65 15.83 7.25 13.59
N PRO A 66 17.15 7.46 13.52
CA PRO A 66 17.83 8.56 14.21
C PRO A 66 17.33 9.94 13.78
N PRO A 67 17.65 11.01 14.54
CA PRO A 67 17.38 12.39 14.12
C PRO A 67 17.93 12.71 12.73
N ASP A 68 17.19 13.50 11.97
CA ASP A 68 17.52 14.01 10.64
C ASP A 68 17.74 12.92 9.57
N GLN A 69 17.37 11.66 9.86
CA GLN A 69 17.43 10.55 8.91
C GLN A 69 16.08 10.33 8.22
N THR A 70 16.14 9.70 7.04
CA THR A 70 14.97 9.37 6.22
C THR A 70 14.90 7.87 5.93
N TYR A 71 13.76 7.26 6.25
CA TYR A 71 13.40 5.91 5.84
C TYR A 71 12.45 5.97 4.63
N ARG A 72 12.60 5.03 3.69
CA ARG A 72 11.72 4.91 2.52
C ARG A 72 11.31 3.46 2.31
N PHE A 73 10.03 3.25 2.11
CA PHE A 73 9.48 1.98 1.64
C PHE A 73 8.52 2.23 0.48
N GLY A 74 8.21 1.17 -0.26
CA GLY A 74 7.29 1.28 -1.39
C GLY A 74 6.46 0.03 -1.58
N PHE A 75 5.25 0.23 -2.09
CA PHE A 75 4.26 -0.82 -2.23
C PHE A 75 3.46 -0.66 -3.51
N LYS A 76 2.97 -1.78 -4.02
CA LYS A 76 2.05 -1.81 -5.16
C LYS A 76 0.65 -1.44 -4.69
N THR A 77 -0.01 -0.53 -5.38
CA THR A 77 -1.45 -0.28 -5.17
C THR A 77 -2.23 -1.28 -5.98
N ASP A 78 -3.34 -1.76 -5.42
CA ASP A 78 -4.26 -2.61 -6.17
C ASP A 78 -5.14 -1.70 -7.04
N ILE A 79 -5.10 -1.91 -8.35
CA ILE A 79 -5.83 -1.11 -9.34
C ILE A 79 -7.35 -1.25 -9.12
N PHE A 80 -7.81 -2.35 -8.54
CA PHE A 80 -9.23 -2.62 -8.31
C PHE A 80 -9.73 -2.08 -6.95
N LEU A 81 -8.84 -1.59 -6.09
CA LEU A 81 -9.20 -1.12 -4.75
C LEU A 81 -8.64 0.29 -4.52
N GLU A 82 -9.47 1.31 -4.77
CA GLU A 82 -9.24 2.73 -4.41
C GLU A 82 -9.06 2.99 -2.89
N LYS A 83 -8.97 1.94 -2.08
CA LYS A 83 -8.97 1.97 -0.62
C LYS A 83 -7.62 1.55 -0.04
N THR A 84 -6.51 1.84 -0.73
CA THR A 84 -5.19 1.55 -0.17
C THR A 84 -4.92 2.49 1.01
N LEU A 85 -4.70 1.90 2.18
CA LEU A 85 -4.49 2.58 3.46
C LEU A 85 -3.29 1.93 4.15
N TRP A 86 -2.26 2.72 4.44
CA TRP A 86 -1.16 2.35 5.31
C TRP A 86 -1.18 3.21 6.55
N PHE A 87 -1.02 2.57 7.70
CA PHE A 87 -0.97 3.23 8.99
C PHE A 87 0.30 2.84 9.72
N CYS A 88 0.81 3.77 10.51
CA CYS A 88 2.01 3.59 11.29
C CYS A 88 1.75 3.94 12.76
N GLN A 89 2.35 3.15 13.65
CA GLN A 89 2.55 3.54 15.04
C GLN A 89 3.96 4.09 15.18
N PHE A 90 4.08 5.30 15.71
CA PHE A 90 5.36 5.93 16.05
C PHE A 90 5.54 5.94 17.56
N THR A 91 6.77 5.72 18.00
CA THR A 91 7.17 5.70 19.41
C THR A 91 8.52 6.37 19.58
N TRP A 92 8.66 7.19 20.60
CA TRP A 92 9.95 7.77 21.00
C TRP A 92 9.96 8.07 22.49
N GLN A 93 11.16 8.13 23.06
CA GLN A 93 11.37 8.45 24.46
C GLN A 93 11.97 9.85 24.58
N ARG A 94 11.28 10.73 25.33
CA ARG A 94 11.87 11.96 25.89
C ARG A 94 11.94 11.82 27.41
N GLU A 95 11.11 12.57 28.13
CA GLU A 95 10.90 12.39 29.58
C GLU A 95 10.05 11.15 29.88
N ARG A 96 9.09 10.85 28.99
CA ARG A 96 8.22 9.68 29.04
C ARG A 96 8.12 9.04 27.65
N GLN A 97 7.65 7.80 27.62
CA GLN A 97 7.38 7.10 26.37
C GLN A 97 6.15 7.72 25.72
N GLU A 98 6.32 8.25 24.52
CA GLU A 98 5.25 8.73 23.68
C GLU A 98 4.91 7.68 22.62
N SER A 99 3.63 7.55 22.29
CA SER A 99 3.16 6.69 21.20
C SER A 99 1.98 7.32 20.49
N HIS A 100 2.11 7.42 19.17
CA HIS A 100 1.20 8.13 18.29
C HIS A 100 0.88 7.30 17.06
N TYR A 101 -0.32 7.49 16.50
CA TYR A 101 -0.78 6.77 15.31
C TYR A 101 -1.03 7.75 14.18
N PHE A 102 -0.73 7.33 12.95
CA PHE A 102 -1.06 8.10 11.77
C PHE A 102 -1.24 7.22 10.54
N ASP A 103 -2.21 7.58 9.72
CA ASP A 103 -2.40 6.99 8.39
C ASP A 103 -1.40 7.62 7.42
N ILE A 104 -0.21 7.03 7.31
CA ILE A 104 0.91 7.55 6.53
C ILE A 104 0.62 7.59 5.02
N TYR A 105 -0.30 6.76 4.54
CA TYR A 105 -0.82 6.82 3.19
C TYR A 105 -2.30 6.51 3.14
N VAL A 106 -3.08 7.41 2.54
CA VAL A 106 -4.49 7.21 2.24
C VAL A 106 -4.70 7.53 0.78
N ALA A 107 -5.10 6.57 -0.04
CA ALA A 107 -5.22 6.74 -1.48
C ALA A 107 -6.04 7.97 -1.90
N THR A 108 -7.16 8.23 -1.21
CA THR A 108 -8.03 9.38 -1.48
C THR A 108 -7.45 10.73 -1.05
N ARG A 109 -6.64 10.77 0.02
CA ARG A 109 -5.97 11.99 0.49
C ARG A 109 -4.73 12.30 -0.35
N ASP A 110 -3.96 11.26 -0.67
CA ASP A 110 -2.61 11.44 -1.16
C ASP A 110 -2.52 11.43 -2.68
N ASN A 111 -3.30 10.57 -3.35
CA ASN A 111 -3.41 10.44 -4.80
C ASN A 111 -2.10 10.72 -5.57
N SER A 112 -1.00 10.15 -5.08
CA SER A 112 0.37 10.40 -5.54
C SER A 112 1.20 9.13 -5.37
N SER A 113 2.11 8.89 -6.32
CA SER A 113 3.08 7.79 -6.28
C SER A 113 4.28 8.06 -5.36
N ASP A 114 4.46 9.30 -4.91
CA ASP A 114 5.54 9.70 -4.00
C ASP A 114 4.97 10.62 -2.92
N VAL A 115 5.13 10.22 -1.66
CA VAL A 115 4.61 10.93 -0.50
C VAL A 115 5.69 10.99 0.56
N ASN A 116 6.15 12.19 0.90
CA ASN A 116 7.19 12.39 1.91
C ASN A 116 6.62 13.13 3.13
N TRP A 117 6.98 12.66 4.32
CA TRP A 117 6.50 13.15 5.60
C TRP A 117 7.65 13.54 6.51
N TYR A 118 7.56 14.72 7.12
CA TYR A 118 8.32 15.03 8.33
C TYR A 118 7.55 14.57 9.56
N ILE A 119 8.24 13.92 10.48
CA ILE A 119 7.70 13.56 11.79
C ILE A 119 8.14 14.61 12.81
N LEU A 120 7.15 15.34 13.35
CA LEU A 120 7.33 16.33 14.42
C LEU A 120 6.47 15.95 15.63
N ASP A 121 6.67 16.65 16.75
CA ASP A 121 5.91 16.43 17.98
C ASP A 121 4.42 16.74 17.81
N THR A 122 4.08 17.81 17.10
CA THR A 122 2.70 18.23 16.82
C THR A 122 1.96 17.29 15.87
N GLY A 123 2.70 16.50 15.09
CA GLY A 123 2.13 15.65 14.07
C GLY A 123 3.00 15.53 12.82
N PRO A 124 2.62 14.65 11.88
CA PRO A 124 3.32 14.48 10.62
C PRO A 124 2.95 15.58 9.61
N CYS A 125 3.95 16.09 8.88
CA CYS A 125 3.78 17.11 7.85
C CYS A 125 4.15 16.58 6.47
N LYS A 126 3.18 16.60 5.54
CA LYS A 126 3.38 16.21 4.14
C LYS A 126 4.16 17.28 3.42
N ILE A 127 5.21 16.89 2.72
CA ILE A 127 6.11 17.80 1.99
C ILE A 127 5.61 17.94 0.55
N PHE A 128 5.36 19.17 0.10
CA PHE A 128 5.07 19.47 -1.31
C PHE A 128 6.25 20.07 -2.03
N ASN A 129 7.02 20.94 -1.35
CA ASN A 129 8.20 21.56 -1.92
C ASN A 129 9.26 21.77 -0.83
N PRO A 130 10.30 20.91 -0.76
CA PRO A 130 11.33 21.02 0.26
C PRO A 130 12.18 22.29 0.12
N ILE A 131 12.36 22.81 -1.11
CA ILE A 131 13.15 24.02 -1.38
C ILE A 131 12.42 25.27 -0.86
N LYS A 132 11.09 25.31 -0.99
CA LYS A 132 10.25 26.41 -0.51
C LYS A 132 9.75 26.23 0.91
N GLY A 133 10.08 25.11 1.57
CA GLY A 133 9.59 24.76 2.91
C GLY A 133 8.07 24.52 2.97
N ALA A 134 7.40 24.31 1.83
CA ALA A 134 5.95 24.15 1.79
C ALA A 134 5.56 22.74 2.26
N SER A 135 4.85 22.69 3.39
CA SER A 135 4.33 21.45 3.98
C SER A 135 2.91 21.66 4.55
N LEU A 136 2.15 20.57 4.63
CA LEU A 136 0.83 20.52 5.28
C LEU A 136 0.86 19.52 6.42
N CYS A 137 0.63 20.00 7.63
CA CYS A 137 0.67 19.22 8.85
C CYS A 137 -0.70 18.70 9.25
N TYR A 138 -0.71 17.49 9.81
CA TYR A 138 -1.90 16.83 10.32
C TYR A 138 -1.70 16.54 11.81
N PRO A 139 -2.76 16.60 12.62
CA PRO A 139 -2.68 16.11 13.98
C PRO A 139 -2.46 14.59 13.99
N TRP A 140 -1.92 14.08 15.09
CA TRP A 140 -1.91 12.64 15.36
C TRP A 140 -3.35 12.09 15.46
N ASN A 141 -3.55 10.84 15.04
CA ASN A 141 -4.85 10.19 15.14
C ASN A 141 -5.16 9.87 16.62
N ASP A 142 -6.43 10.03 17.01
CA ASP A 142 -6.90 9.63 18.33
C ASP A 142 -6.76 8.10 18.51
N LYS A 143 -6.17 7.67 19.63
CA LYS A 143 -5.93 6.24 19.92
C LYS A 143 -7.20 5.38 19.79
N GLN A 144 -8.34 5.91 20.26
CA GLN A 144 -9.63 5.23 20.20
C GLN A 144 -10.12 5.02 18.75
N GLN A 145 -9.86 5.96 17.85
CA GLN A 145 -10.29 5.84 16.44
C GLN A 145 -9.50 4.75 15.72
N HIS A 146 -8.21 4.59 16.03
CA HIS A 146 -7.37 3.54 15.46
C HIS A 146 -7.79 2.13 15.92
N GLU A 147 -8.05 1.96 17.22
CA GLU A 147 -8.56 0.71 17.79
C GLU A 147 -9.95 0.36 17.27
N LEU A 148 -10.84 1.35 17.11
CA LEU A 148 -12.18 1.16 16.55
C LEU A 148 -12.17 0.83 15.05
N GLN A 149 -11.19 1.30 14.27
CA GLN A 149 -11.02 0.88 12.87
C GLN A 149 -10.53 -0.58 12.78
N GLY A 150 -9.70 -1.04 13.73
CA GLY A 150 -9.38 -2.46 13.90
C GLY A 150 -10.59 -3.30 14.34
N GLY A 151 -11.38 -2.80 15.29
CA GLY A 151 -12.56 -3.48 15.86
C GLY A 151 -13.78 -3.53 14.95
N LYS A 152 -14.11 -2.44 14.24
CA LYS A 152 -15.19 -2.43 13.23
C LYS A 152 -14.93 -3.41 12.10
N LYS A 153 -13.66 -3.65 11.76
CA LYS A 153 -13.27 -4.65 10.76
C LYS A 153 -13.47 -6.08 11.25
N LEU A 154 -13.21 -6.36 12.53
CA LEU A 154 -13.50 -7.65 13.18
C LEU A 154 -15.01 -7.91 13.30
N LEU A 155 -15.80 -6.87 13.61
CA LEU A 155 -17.26 -6.98 13.61
C LEU A 155 -17.78 -7.33 12.21
N ASN A 156 -17.31 -6.60 11.19
CA ASN A 156 -17.74 -6.80 9.79
C ASN A 156 -17.26 -8.13 9.19
N SER A 157 -16.21 -8.76 9.72
CA SER A 157 -15.79 -10.13 9.32
C SER A 157 -16.60 -11.22 10.01
N ASN A 158 -17.22 -10.94 11.16
CA ASN A 158 -18.04 -11.90 11.90
C ASN A 158 -19.54 -11.84 11.52
N THR A 159 -19.99 -10.83 10.76
CA THR A 159 -21.39 -10.70 10.34
C THR A 159 -21.74 -11.47 9.06
N THR A 160 -20.77 -12.03 8.32
CA THR A 160 -21.05 -12.79 7.08
C THR A 160 -21.27 -14.29 7.28
N THR A 161 -21.22 -14.77 8.52
CA THR A 161 -21.59 -16.15 8.84
C THR A 161 -22.58 -16.08 9.98
N GLN A 162 -23.87 -16.16 9.66
CA GLN A 162 -24.91 -16.90 10.36
C GLN A 162 -26.28 -16.44 9.81
N GLN A 163 -27.03 -17.44 9.32
CA GLN A 163 -28.49 -17.55 9.34
C GLN A 163 -29.25 -17.31 8.03
N GLU A 164 -29.31 -18.37 7.22
CA GLU A 164 -30.48 -18.68 6.37
C GLU A 164 -31.62 -19.16 7.29
N PRO A 165 -32.84 -18.57 7.23
CA PRO A 165 -33.98 -19.06 7.99
C PRO A 165 -34.63 -20.28 7.30
N PRO A 166 -35.22 -21.22 8.06
CA PRO A 166 -35.86 -22.40 7.49
C PRO A 166 -37.12 -22.01 6.71
N LEU A 167 -37.20 -22.53 5.49
CA LEU A 167 -38.37 -22.44 4.61
C LEU A 167 -39.53 -23.22 5.25
N SER A 168 -40.68 -22.54 5.40
CA SER A 168 -41.98 -23.13 5.71
C SER A 168 -42.49 -24.04 4.61
#